data_AF-A0A7X5TCR0-F1
#
_entry.id   AF-A0A7X5TCR0-F1
#
_cell.length_a   1.000
_cell.length_b   1.000
_cell.length_c   1.000
_cell.angle_alpha   90.00
_cell.angle_beta   90.00
_cell.angle_gamma   90.00
#
_symmetry.space_group_name_H-M   'P 1'
#
loop_
_entity.id
_entity.type
_entity.pdbx_description
1 polymer ?
#
loop_
_entity_poly.entity_id
_entity_poly.type
_entity_poly.pdbx_seq_one_letter_code
_entity_poly.pdbx_strand_id
1 'polypeptide(L)'
;MNKWLSIAILLTAAGCSSRSNIAMLQSESLVAGKIPSSSQMGLTKEDKNRLNRHYPKTLERIEGRQKLSVQDIKNMTRIGASDAIIIFEIQATRTLFFLTPDDERELEQAGVSNQVINAMKDTIQDRY
;
A
#
# COMPACT_ATOMS: atom_id res chain seq x y z
N MET A 1 52.74 36.96 -52.03
CA MET A 1 53.74 37.21 -50.98
C MET A 1 53.03 37.20 -49.63
N ASN A 2 53.49 36.32 -48.76
CA ASN A 2 52.88 35.94 -47.47
C ASN A 2 53.26 36.96 -46.39
N LYS A 3 52.40 37.19 -45.38
CA LYS A 3 52.64 37.20 -43.91
C LYS A 3 51.26 37.24 -43.21
N TRP A 4 50.75 36.13 -42.66
CA TRP A 4 50.88 35.71 -41.25
C TRP A 4 50.59 36.80 -40.22
N LEU A 5 49.44 36.70 -39.54
CA LEU A 5 49.31 36.92 -38.09
C LEU A 5 47.97 36.33 -37.60
N SER A 6 48.10 35.29 -36.78
CA SER A 6 47.02 34.63 -36.04
C SER A 6 46.54 35.53 -34.91
N ILE A 7 45.22 35.64 -34.72
CA ILE A 7 44.62 36.13 -33.48
C ILE A 7 43.50 35.16 -33.09
N ALA A 8 43.72 34.46 -31.98
CA ALA A 8 42.72 33.66 -31.29
C ALA A 8 41.73 34.61 -30.60
N ILE A 9 40.43 34.44 -30.82
CA ILE A 9 39.39 35.12 -30.07
C ILE A 9 38.54 34.08 -29.33
N LEU A 10 38.49 34.31 -28.03
CA LEU A 10 37.86 33.51 -26.99
C LEU A 10 36.35 33.34 -27.17
N LEU A 11 35.92 32.16 -26.74
CA LEU A 11 34.55 31.67 -26.65
C LEU A 11 33.87 32.22 -25.39
N THR A 12 32.84 33.06 -25.53
CA THR A 12 31.78 33.18 -24.51
C THR A 12 30.48 33.68 -25.15
N ALA A 13 29.68 32.77 -25.67
CA ALA A 13 28.28 33.05 -26.00
C ALA A 13 27.41 32.66 -24.81
N ALA A 14 27.11 33.62 -23.94
CA ALA A 14 25.94 33.57 -23.08
C ALA A 14 24.75 34.06 -23.90
N GLY A 15 23.85 33.15 -24.26
CA GLY A 15 22.65 33.50 -25.01
C GLY A 15 21.62 32.36 -24.96
N CYS A 16 20.54 32.55 -24.22
CA CYS A 16 19.28 32.99 -24.82
C CYS A 16 18.20 33.18 -23.75
N SER A 17 17.54 34.32 -23.83
CA SER A 17 16.41 34.73 -23.00
C SER A 17 15.10 34.10 -23.48
N SER A 18 14.27 33.79 -22.49
CA SER A 18 12.80 33.93 -22.48
C SER A 18 11.95 33.20 -23.53
N ARG A 19 11.15 32.25 -23.04
CA ARG A 19 9.81 32.00 -23.59
C ARG A 19 8.83 31.72 -22.45
N SER A 20 7.97 32.69 -22.17
CA SER A 20 6.78 32.51 -21.35
C SER A 20 5.78 31.62 -22.09
N ASN A 21 5.34 30.54 -21.46
CA ASN A 21 4.06 29.89 -21.74
C ASN A 21 3.52 29.35 -20.42
N ILE A 22 2.33 29.81 -20.07
CA ILE A 22 1.50 29.27 -19.00
C ILE A 22 0.99 27.91 -19.46
N ALA A 23 1.31 26.84 -18.72
CA ALA A 23 0.58 25.58 -18.69
C ALA A 23 0.55 25.17 -17.21
N MET A 24 -0.56 25.41 -16.51
CA MET A 24 -1.69 24.49 -16.40
C MET A 24 -1.44 23.44 -15.32
N LEU A 25 -2.29 23.48 -14.30
CA LEU A 25 -2.44 22.50 -13.23
C LEU A 25 -2.35 21.07 -13.76
N GLN A 26 -1.35 20.32 -13.30
CA GLN A 26 -1.44 18.87 -13.21
C GLN A 26 -1.23 18.49 -11.75
N SER A 27 -2.35 18.46 -11.04
CA SER A 27 -2.53 17.59 -9.88
C SER A 27 -2.39 16.15 -10.35
N GLU A 28 -1.15 15.68 -10.49
CA GLU A 28 -0.89 14.25 -10.55
C GLU A 28 -0.97 13.73 -9.13
N SER A 29 -2.21 13.42 -8.74
CA SER A 29 -2.52 12.38 -7.79
C SER A 29 -1.60 11.20 -8.09
N LEU A 30 -0.56 11.04 -7.27
CA LEU A 30 0.19 9.80 -7.18
C LEU A 30 -0.76 8.77 -6.61
N VAL A 31 -1.63 8.22 -7.46
CA VAL A 31 -2.14 6.87 -7.30
C VAL A 31 -0.92 5.98 -7.46
N ALA A 32 -0.17 5.84 -6.37
CA ALA A 32 0.85 4.82 -6.19
C ALA A 32 0.15 3.46 -6.07
N GLY A 33 -0.56 3.07 -7.12
CA GLY A 33 -1.05 1.73 -7.35
C GLY A 33 0.13 0.85 -7.73
N LYS A 34 1.04 0.63 -6.77
CA LYS A 34 1.99 -0.46 -6.85
C LYS A 34 1.17 -1.73 -6.76
N ILE A 35 0.79 -2.29 -7.91
CA ILE A 35 0.20 -3.62 -7.97
C ILE A 35 1.23 -4.55 -7.32
N PRO A 36 0.93 -5.18 -6.17
CA PRO A 36 1.86 -6.10 -5.55
C PRO A 36 2.08 -7.26 -6.51
N SER A 37 3.34 -7.46 -6.89
CA SER A 37 3.79 -8.64 -7.63
C SER A 37 3.33 -9.87 -6.85
N SER A 38 2.58 -10.74 -7.52
CA SER A 38 1.87 -11.92 -6.99
C SER A 38 2.76 -13.00 -6.34
N SER A 39 4.04 -12.71 -6.13
CA SER A 39 5.05 -13.64 -5.59
C SER A 39 5.39 -13.39 -4.11
N GLN A 40 4.81 -12.38 -3.47
CA GLN A 40 4.96 -12.13 -2.02
C GLN A 40 3.58 -12.15 -1.35
N MET A 41 3.20 -13.29 -0.79
CA MET A 41 1.97 -13.43 -0.01
C MET A 41 2.27 -13.00 1.43
N GLY A 42 1.77 -11.82 1.83
CA GLY A 42 1.97 -11.22 3.15
C GLY A 42 2.04 -9.70 3.13
N LEU A 43 2.02 -9.07 4.30
CA LEU A 43 2.11 -7.60 4.42
C LEU A 43 3.39 -7.04 3.79
N THR A 44 3.25 -6.02 2.94
CA THR A 44 4.40 -5.28 2.42
C THR A 44 5.02 -4.40 3.51
N LYS A 45 6.26 -3.94 3.29
CA LYS A 45 6.89 -2.96 4.20
C LYS A 45 6.04 -1.69 4.38
N GLU A 46 5.35 -1.27 3.33
CA GLU A 46 4.50 -0.08 3.40
C GLU A 46 3.23 -0.34 4.23
N ASP A 47 2.60 -1.51 4.07
CA ASP A 47 1.45 -1.89 4.89
C ASP A 47 1.83 -1.98 6.36
N LYS A 48 3.00 -2.56 6.67
CA LYS A 48 3.55 -2.60 8.03
C LYS A 48 3.77 -1.20 8.59
N ASN A 49 4.34 -0.28 7.80
CA ASN A 49 4.53 1.11 8.25
C ASN A 49 3.20 1.79 8.58
N ARG A 50 2.17 1.55 7.75
CA ARG A 50 0.84 2.14 7.92
C ARG A 50 0.10 1.53 9.12
N LEU A 51 0.20 0.21 9.32
CA LEU A 51 -0.27 -0.45 10.54
C LEU A 51 0.47 0.07 11.77
N ASN A 52 1.80 0.17 11.74
CA ASN A 52 2.56 0.66 12.89
C ASN A 52 2.15 2.08 13.30
N ARG A 53 1.87 2.94 12.31
CA ARG A 53 1.48 4.34 12.54
C ARG A 53 0.09 4.49 13.16
N HIS A 54 -0.88 3.70 12.70
CA HIS A 54 -2.29 3.89 13.07
C HIS A 54 -2.82 2.83 14.05
N TYR A 55 -2.29 1.61 13.96
CA TYR A 55 -2.75 0.42 14.66
C TYR A 55 -1.58 -0.47 15.13
N PRO A 56 -0.64 0.05 15.95
CA PRO A 56 0.59 -0.67 16.30
C PRO A 56 0.33 -2.03 16.94
N LYS A 57 -0.74 -2.16 17.72
CA LYS A 57 -1.17 -3.42 18.33
C LYS A 57 -1.59 -4.49 17.33
N THR A 58 -2.18 -4.08 16.20
CA THR A 58 -2.54 -5.01 15.12
C THR A 58 -1.27 -5.56 14.47
N LEU A 59 -0.27 -4.71 14.22
CA LEU A 59 1.01 -5.15 13.68
C LEU A 59 1.73 -6.12 14.64
N GLU A 60 1.78 -5.79 15.93
CA GLU A 60 2.39 -6.63 16.97
C GLU A 60 1.79 -8.05 16.97
N ARG A 61 0.46 -8.17 16.87
CA ARG A 61 -0.21 -9.47 16.80
C ARG A 61 0.17 -10.26 15.55
N ILE A 62 0.21 -9.61 14.39
CA ILE A 62 0.55 -10.25 13.13
C ILE A 62 2.00 -10.75 13.17
N GLU A 63 2.94 -9.91 13.59
CA GLU A 63 4.37 -10.28 13.66
C GLU A 63 4.64 -11.32 14.75
N GLY A 64 3.94 -11.22 15.88
CA GLY A 64 4.00 -12.18 16.97
C GLY A 64 3.23 -13.48 16.72
N ARG A 65 2.62 -13.65 15.54
CA ARG A 65 1.74 -14.79 15.20
C ARG A 65 0.68 -15.07 16.26
N GLN A 66 0.16 -14.00 16.87
CA GLN A 66 -0.90 -14.05 17.85
C GLN A 66 -2.26 -14.11 17.16
N LYS A 67 -3.29 -14.55 17.90
CA LYS A 67 -4.66 -14.56 17.41
C LYS A 67 -5.12 -13.14 17.06
N LEU A 68 -5.69 -12.98 15.88
CA LEU A 68 -6.27 -11.74 15.39
C LEU A 68 -7.70 -11.55 15.95
N SER A 69 -8.08 -10.31 16.20
CA SER A 69 -9.45 -9.95 16.53
C SER A 69 -10.21 -9.44 15.30
N VAL A 70 -11.54 -9.41 15.36
CA VAL A 70 -12.39 -8.77 14.34
C VAL A 70 -11.95 -7.32 14.08
N GLN A 71 -11.55 -6.60 15.14
CA GLN A 71 -11.03 -5.25 15.02
C GLN A 71 -9.71 -5.17 14.24
N ASP A 72 -8.83 -6.17 14.34
CA ASP A 72 -7.57 -6.22 13.60
C ASP A 72 -7.83 -6.36 12.09
N ILE A 73 -8.84 -7.14 11.69
CA ILE A 73 -9.28 -7.27 10.29
C ILE A 73 -9.82 -5.93 9.77
N LYS A 74 -10.65 -5.25 10.56
CA LYS A 74 -11.14 -3.89 10.23
C LYS A 74 -9.97 -2.91 10.09
N ASN A 75 -8.96 -2.99 10.95
CA ASN A 75 -7.78 -2.11 10.89
C ASN A 75 -6.94 -2.34 9.62
N MET A 76 -6.71 -3.61 9.25
CA MET A 76 -6.02 -3.97 8.01
C MET A 76 -6.79 -3.49 6.78
N THR A 77 -8.12 -3.57 6.80
CA THR A 77 -8.98 -3.07 5.71
C THR A 77 -8.97 -1.54 5.63
N ARG A 78 -8.95 -0.83 6.76
CA ARG A 78 -8.87 0.65 6.79
C ARG A 78 -7.55 1.18 6.25
N ILE A 79 -6.46 0.44 6.45
CA ILE A 79 -5.23 0.72 5.73
C ILE A 79 -5.26 0.15 4.31
N GLY A 80 -6.37 -0.29 3.74
CA GLY A 80 -6.41 -0.77 2.36
C GLY A 80 -5.45 -1.94 2.07
N ALA A 81 -5.15 -2.79 3.05
CA ALA A 81 -4.50 -4.06 2.77
C ALA A 81 -5.41 -4.90 1.87
N SER A 82 -4.84 -5.55 0.86
CA SER A 82 -5.64 -6.37 -0.07
C SER A 82 -6.25 -7.59 0.62
N ASP A 83 -7.41 -8.02 0.14
CA ASP A 83 -8.10 -9.23 0.64
C ASP A 83 -7.19 -10.45 0.72
N ALA A 84 -6.37 -10.68 -0.32
CA ALA A 84 -5.42 -11.80 -0.34
C ALA A 84 -4.42 -11.76 0.82
N ILE A 85 -3.92 -10.58 1.20
CA ILE A 85 -3.04 -10.40 2.36
C ILE A 85 -3.81 -10.64 3.65
N ILE A 86 -5.03 -10.11 3.76
CA ILE A 86 -5.86 -10.28 4.95
C ILE A 86 -6.15 -11.76 5.21
N ILE A 87 -6.57 -12.48 4.18
CA ILE A 87 -6.85 -13.92 4.22
C ILE A 87 -5.58 -14.70 4.58
N PHE A 88 -4.44 -14.35 3.98
CA PHE A 88 -3.17 -14.98 4.31
C PHE A 88 -2.82 -14.82 5.81
N GLU A 89 -2.98 -13.63 6.40
CA GLU A 89 -2.67 -13.44 7.82
C GLU A 89 -3.67 -14.14 8.76
N ILE A 90 -4.95 -14.26 8.36
CA ILE A 90 -5.93 -15.09 9.09
C ILE A 90 -5.44 -16.54 9.17
N GLN A 91 -5.00 -17.11 8.04
CA GLN A 91 -4.50 -18.48 7.98
C GLN A 91 -3.17 -18.63 8.73
N ALA A 92 -2.25 -17.67 8.55
CA ALA A 92 -0.92 -17.72 9.16
C ALA A 92 -0.96 -17.60 10.69
N THR A 93 -1.91 -16.84 11.24
CA THR A 93 -2.15 -16.71 12.69
C THR A 93 -3.00 -17.84 13.26
N ARG A 94 -3.62 -18.68 12.41
CA ARG A 94 -4.51 -19.78 12.79
C ARG A 94 -5.62 -19.32 13.74
N THR A 95 -6.16 -18.12 13.48
CA THR A 95 -7.23 -17.57 14.30
C THR A 95 -8.55 -18.22 13.94
N LEU A 96 -9.33 -18.61 14.96
CA LEU A 96 -10.72 -19.04 14.79
C LEU A 96 -11.63 -17.84 15.05
N PHE A 97 -12.54 -17.57 14.13
CA PHE A 97 -13.53 -16.50 14.27
C PHE A 97 -14.93 -17.10 14.47
N PHE A 98 -15.60 -16.64 15.51
CA PHE A 98 -17.02 -16.91 15.76
C PHE A 98 -17.77 -15.63 15.44
N LEU A 99 -18.21 -15.48 14.19
CA LEU A 99 -18.93 -14.29 13.76
C LEU A 99 -20.42 -14.44 14.07
N THR A 100 -20.98 -13.44 14.73
CA THR A 100 -22.43 -13.26 14.83
C THR A 100 -22.95 -12.49 13.61
N PRO A 101 -24.27 -12.50 13.33
CA PRO A 101 -24.84 -11.67 12.27
C PRO A 101 -24.55 -10.17 12.42
N ASP A 102 -24.42 -9.68 13.65
CA ASP A 102 -24.07 -8.29 13.92
C ASP A 102 -22.59 -8.03 13.59
N ASP A 103 -21.68 -8.97 13.86
CA ASP A 103 -20.27 -8.86 13.47
C ASP A 103 -20.10 -8.85 11.95
N GLU A 104 -20.84 -9.69 11.21
CA GLU A 104 -20.83 -9.69 9.75
C GLU A 104 -21.26 -8.32 9.20
N ARG A 105 -22.35 -7.75 9.72
CA ARG A 105 -22.82 -6.41 9.34
C ARG A 105 -21.80 -5.32 9.68
N GLU A 106 -21.14 -5.40 10.84
CA GLU A 106 -20.07 -4.45 11.20
C GLU A 106 -18.85 -4.53 10.27
N LEU A 107 -18.47 -5.73 9.84
CA LEU A 107 -17.38 -5.96 8.91
C LEU A 107 -17.71 -5.36 7.54
N GLU A 108 -18.90 -5.60 7.02
CA GLU A 108 -19.39 -5.00 5.77
C GLU A 108 -19.38 -3.46 5.84
N GLN A 109 -19.91 -2.88 6.93
CA GLN A 109 -19.90 -1.43 7.15
C GLN A 109 -18.50 -0.84 7.27
N ALA A 110 -17.53 -1.63 7.76
CA ALA A 110 -16.13 -1.24 7.81
C ALA A 110 -15.41 -1.38 6.45
N GLY A 111 -16.10 -1.82 5.41
CA GLY A 111 -15.57 -2.01 4.06
C GLY A 111 -14.82 -3.32 3.87
N VAL A 112 -14.98 -4.29 4.78
CA VAL A 112 -14.36 -5.61 4.65
C VAL A 112 -15.11 -6.38 3.56
N SER A 113 -14.38 -6.97 2.61
CA SER A 113 -14.99 -7.71 1.52
C SER A 113 -15.64 -9.01 1.99
N ASN A 114 -16.68 -9.44 1.27
CA ASN A 114 -17.33 -10.72 1.51
C ASN A 114 -16.35 -11.90 1.39
N GLN A 115 -15.29 -11.76 0.58
CA GLN A 115 -14.26 -12.79 0.46
C GLN A 115 -13.50 -12.98 1.77
N VAL A 116 -13.12 -11.88 2.44
CA VAL A 116 -12.47 -11.91 3.75
C VAL A 116 -13.44 -12.43 4.82
N ILE A 117 -14.69 -11.96 4.82
CA ILE A 117 -15.72 -12.41 5.78
C ILE A 117 -15.93 -13.93 5.66
N ASN A 118 -16.06 -14.46 4.44
CA ASN A 118 -16.16 -15.90 4.22
C ASN A 118 -14.92 -16.64 4.72
N ALA A 119 -13.72 -16.14 4.41
CA ALA A 119 -12.49 -16.75 4.93
C ALA A 119 -12.42 -16.75 6.47
N MET A 120 -12.98 -15.75 7.15
CA MET A 120 -13.10 -15.75 8.60
C MET A 120 -14.07 -16.84 9.09
N LYS A 121 -15.21 -17.03 8.42
CA LYS A 121 -16.20 -18.07 8.75
C LYS A 121 -15.65 -19.47 8.51
N ASP A 122 -14.88 -19.66 7.44
CA ASP A 122 -14.29 -20.95 7.09
C ASP A 122 -13.29 -21.45 8.15
N THR A 123 -12.73 -20.56 8.98
CA THR A 123 -11.76 -20.94 10.03
C THR A 123 -12.32 -21.97 11.02
N ILE A 124 -13.64 -21.94 11.29
CA ILE A 124 -14.29 -22.94 12.15
C ILE A 124 -14.81 -24.15 11.37
N GLN A 125 -15.07 -24.00 10.06
CA GLN A 125 -15.65 -25.06 9.23
C GLN A 125 -14.62 -26.14 8.86
N ASP A 126 -13.35 -25.78 8.65
CA ASP A 126 -12.26 -26.73 8.34
C ASP A 126 -11.87 -27.66 9.50
N ARG A 127 -12.50 -27.52 10.68
CA ARG A 127 -12.13 -28.23 11.92
C ARG A 127 -13.17 -29.26 12.36
N TYR A 128 -14.27 -29.40 11.62
CA TYR A 128 -15.36 -30.36 11.85
C TYR A 128 -15.62 -31.18 10.58
#